data_AF-A0A7W2RZT7-F1
#
_entry.id   AF-A0A7W2RZT7-F1
#
_cell.length_a   1.000
_cell.length_b   1.000
_cell.length_c   1.000
_cell.angle_alpha   90.00
_cell.angle_beta   90.00
_cell.angle_gamma   90.00
#
_symmetry.space_group_name_H-M   'P 1'
#
loop_
_entity.id
_entity.type
_entity.pdbx_description
1 polymer ?
#
loop_
_entity_poly.entity_id
_entity_poly.type
_entity_poly.pdbx_seq_one_letter_code
_entity_poly.pdbx_strand_id
1 'polypeptide(L)'
;MSINILFYALFLSQIILISYYYPKQIINRIEGVLKKFPPEDYPKLYPESTEKVIAAKARYKLLNQIIFFAGLALMGVYALMSTEYDSNQKFAEGLPLMFGMVQFIPFMLLEISGCRQFKLMRKANRNTSRSAGLAPRKLFDYVSPIAVISSIVLVLAYILFDLYVNDFIFTHDIMIKILALSLVHALFIGLTIWHLTGKRLDPYQAVKDRSQQTEFSLQSMVSVSMFLSLFLIANSAVDFYQLGYLEIIINSIYFQVIAFLGIGGMLKTIRLDNINFDVYKADKSVV
;
A
#
# COMPACT_ATOMS: atom_id res chain seq x y z
N MET A 1 14.60 7.86 -28.99
CA MET A 1 13.54 8.90 -28.90
C MET A 1 12.22 8.36 -28.36
N SER A 2 11.65 7.26 -28.88
CA SER A 2 10.37 6.69 -28.41
C SER A 2 10.39 6.17 -26.96
N ILE A 3 11.49 5.52 -26.54
CA ILE A 3 11.64 4.97 -25.18
C ILE A 3 11.70 6.07 -24.12
N ASN A 4 12.40 7.18 -24.41
CA ASN A 4 12.47 8.32 -23.49
C ASN A 4 11.09 8.97 -23.28
N ILE A 5 10.31 9.12 -24.35
CA ILE A 5 8.92 9.61 -24.27
C ILE A 5 8.07 8.67 -23.41
N LEU A 6 8.19 7.36 -23.62
CA LEU A 6 7.48 6.35 -22.82
C LEU A 6 7.88 6.42 -21.35
N PHE A 7 9.17 6.58 -21.05
CA PHE A 7 9.65 6.81 -19.69
C PHE A 7 9.01 8.05 -19.06
N TYR A 8 9.11 9.22 -19.70
CA TYR A 8 8.55 10.45 -19.14
C TYR A 8 7.05 10.32 -18.90
N ALA A 9 6.32 9.68 -19.83
CA ALA A 9 4.90 9.43 -19.67
C ALA A 9 4.61 8.55 -18.45
N LEU A 10 5.32 7.43 -18.28
CA LEU A 10 5.12 6.48 -17.18
C LEU A 10 5.58 7.03 -15.82
N PHE A 11 6.69 7.77 -15.79
CA PHE A 11 7.19 8.35 -14.56
C PHE A 11 6.31 9.54 -14.13
N LEU A 12 5.86 10.37 -15.08
CA LEU A 12 4.86 11.40 -14.80
C LEU A 12 3.54 10.79 -14.32
N SER A 13 3.07 9.69 -14.94
CA SER A 13 1.86 9.02 -14.48
C SER A 13 2.02 8.45 -13.07
N GLN A 14 3.19 7.87 -12.74
CA GLN A 14 3.54 7.44 -11.39
C GLN A 14 3.52 8.62 -10.39
N ILE A 15 4.14 9.75 -10.73
CA ILE A 15 4.15 10.97 -9.89
C ILE A 15 2.72 11.45 -9.62
N ILE A 16 1.92 11.61 -10.68
CA ILE A 16 0.54 12.11 -10.58
C ILE A 16 -0.32 11.12 -9.78
N LEU A 17 -0.24 9.83 -10.07
CA LEU A 17 -1.09 8.82 -9.47
C LEU A 17 -0.85 8.72 -7.95
N ILE A 18 0.41 8.57 -7.54
CA ILE A 18 0.77 8.23 -6.16
C ILE A 18 0.91 9.47 -5.29
N SER A 19 1.45 10.58 -5.80
CA SER A 19 1.72 11.79 -5.00
C SER A 19 0.63 12.86 -5.10
N TYR A 20 -0.31 12.75 -6.05
CA TYR A 20 -1.40 13.72 -6.19
C TYR A 20 -2.80 13.09 -6.15
N TYR A 21 -3.09 12.14 -7.04
CA TYR A 21 -4.44 11.60 -7.22
C TYR A 21 -4.94 10.82 -5.99
N TYR A 22 -4.19 9.82 -5.52
CA TYR A 22 -4.59 9.05 -4.33
C TYR A 22 -4.56 9.88 -3.04
N PRO A 23 -3.55 10.72 -2.77
CA PRO A 23 -3.57 11.60 -1.61
C PRO A 23 -4.79 12.54 -1.58
N LYS A 24 -5.17 13.10 -2.74
CA LYS A 24 -6.37 13.93 -2.86
C LYS A 24 -7.63 13.17 -2.49
N GLN A 25 -7.78 11.93 -2.93
CA GLN A 25 -8.93 11.10 -2.56
C GLN A 25 -8.98 10.78 -1.06
N ILE A 26 -7.83 10.48 -0.44
CA ILE A 26 -7.75 10.27 1.00
C ILE A 26 -8.11 11.53 1.78
N ILE A 27 -7.62 12.70 1.35
CA ILE A 27 -7.96 13.99 1.95
C ILE A 27 -9.47 14.25 1.86
N ASN A 28 -10.06 14.07 0.69
CA ASN A 28 -11.51 14.21 0.48
C ASN A 28 -12.31 13.25 1.37
N ARG A 29 -11.80 12.04 1.58
CA ARG A 29 -12.41 11.05 2.47
C ARG A 29 -12.36 11.52 3.93
N ILE A 30 -11.22 12.02 4.40
CA ILE A 30 -11.08 12.58 5.76
C ILE A 30 -12.04 13.76 5.96
N GLU A 31 -12.12 14.66 4.98
CA GLU A 31 -13.05 15.79 5.01
C GLU A 31 -14.51 15.35 5.01
N GLY A 32 -14.83 14.33 4.21
CA GLY A 32 -16.16 13.71 4.20
C GLY A 32 -16.55 13.15 5.56
N VAL A 33 -15.62 12.51 6.28
CA VAL A 33 -15.87 12.00 7.64
C VAL A 33 -16.09 13.15 8.62
N LEU A 34 -15.21 14.14 8.64
CA LEU A 34 -15.32 15.30 9.55
C LEU A 34 -16.61 16.09 9.33
N LYS A 35 -17.08 16.20 8.08
CA LYS A 35 -18.30 16.94 7.73
C LYS A 35 -19.59 16.14 8.02
N LYS A 36 -19.62 14.84 7.70
CA LYS A 36 -20.83 14.01 7.84
C LYS A 36 -20.99 13.43 9.25
N PHE A 37 -19.91 13.24 9.98
CA PHE A 37 -19.88 12.58 11.28
C PHE A 37 -19.14 13.44 12.30
N PRO A 38 -19.74 14.57 12.73
CA PRO A 38 -19.06 15.51 13.60
C PRO A 38 -18.96 14.97 15.04
N PRO A 39 -18.01 15.46 15.88
CA PRO A 39 -17.78 14.92 17.22
C PRO A 39 -18.96 15.03 18.18
N GLU A 40 -19.84 16.01 17.98
CA GLU A 40 -21.04 16.24 18.78
C GLU A 40 -21.99 15.04 18.67
N ASP A 41 -22.16 14.51 17.46
CA ASP A 41 -23.04 13.38 17.18
C ASP A 41 -22.32 12.02 17.32
N TYR A 42 -21.01 11.98 17.04
CA TYR A 42 -20.19 10.77 16.98
C TYR A 42 -18.95 10.82 17.89
N PRO A 43 -19.10 11.04 19.21
CA PRO A 43 -17.97 11.30 20.11
C PRO A 43 -16.97 10.13 20.20
N LYS A 44 -17.42 8.88 20.01
CA LYS A 44 -16.53 7.69 20.10
C LYS A 44 -15.56 7.58 18.91
N LEU A 45 -15.84 8.27 17.80
CA LEU A 45 -14.96 8.31 16.63
C LEU A 45 -13.72 9.20 16.89
N TYR A 46 -13.81 10.10 17.85
CA TYR A 46 -12.81 11.14 18.14
C TYR A 46 -12.28 11.00 19.58
N PRO A 47 -11.38 10.04 19.86
CA PRO A 47 -10.69 9.96 21.15
C PRO A 47 -9.77 11.17 21.44
N GLU A 48 -9.51 12.01 20.43
CA GLU A 48 -8.75 13.26 20.53
C GLU A 48 -9.49 14.38 19.78
N SER A 49 -9.10 15.64 20.01
CA SER A 49 -9.70 16.78 19.33
C SER A 49 -9.58 16.71 17.80
N THR A 50 -10.59 17.23 17.11
CA THR A 50 -10.61 17.34 15.64
C THR A 50 -9.46 18.17 15.10
N GLU A 51 -8.96 19.13 15.87
CA GLU A 51 -7.77 19.93 15.55
C GLU A 51 -6.55 19.05 15.24
N LYS A 52 -6.33 17.99 16.02
CA LYS A 52 -5.22 17.05 15.76
C LYS A 52 -5.40 16.29 14.46
N VAL A 53 -6.64 15.92 14.12
CA VAL A 53 -6.98 15.28 12.84
C VAL A 53 -6.73 16.24 11.67
N ILE A 54 -7.15 17.50 11.82
CA ILE A 54 -6.92 18.56 10.82
C ILE A 54 -5.43 18.82 10.63
N ALA A 55 -4.64 18.90 11.71
CA ALA A 55 -3.19 19.08 11.64
C ALA A 55 -2.48 17.86 11.01
N ALA A 56 -2.93 16.64 11.29
CA ALA A 56 -2.43 15.43 10.64
C ALA A 56 -2.74 15.42 9.13
N LYS A 57 -3.97 15.79 8.75
CA LYS A 57 -4.38 15.95 7.34
C LYS A 57 -3.51 16.98 6.62
N ALA A 58 -3.24 18.12 7.24
CA ALA A 58 -2.39 19.18 6.67
C ALA A 58 -0.95 18.70 6.45
N ARG A 59 -0.36 17.99 7.42
CA ARG A 59 0.98 17.39 7.28
C ARG A 59 1.03 16.33 6.18
N TYR A 60 0.03 15.47 6.10
CA TYR A 60 -0.08 14.47 5.03
C TYR A 60 -0.17 15.14 3.65
N LYS A 61 -0.97 16.20 3.52
CA LYS A 61 -1.07 17.00 2.29
C LYS A 61 0.27 17.63 1.92
N LEU A 62 0.92 18.31 2.87
CA LEU A 62 2.21 18.98 2.65
C LEU A 62 3.28 17.99 2.20
N LEU A 63 3.39 16.83 2.88
CA LEU A 63 4.38 15.82 2.54
C LEU A 63 4.19 15.28 1.11
N ASN A 64 2.94 14.99 0.71
CA ASN A 64 2.64 14.55 -0.65
C ASN A 64 2.92 15.65 -1.69
N GLN A 65 2.66 16.92 -1.38
CA GLN A 65 3.00 18.05 -2.25
C GLN A 65 4.52 18.20 -2.43
N ILE A 66 5.29 18.09 -1.35
CA ILE A 66 6.76 18.11 -1.40
C ILE A 66 7.27 16.98 -2.30
N ILE A 67 6.78 15.75 -2.10
CA ILE A 67 7.17 14.59 -2.92
C ILE A 67 6.76 14.79 -4.38
N PHE A 68 5.58 15.34 -4.65
CA PHE A 68 5.12 15.64 -6.01
C PHE A 68 6.08 16.60 -6.73
N PHE A 69 6.43 17.74 -6.10
CA PHE A 69 7.36 18.70 -6.69
C PHE A 69 8.78 18.14 -6.80
N ALA A 70 9.22 17.33 -5.83
CA ALA A 70 10.50 16.63 -5.92
C ALA A 70 10.54 15.67 -7.12
N GLY A 71 9.45 14.94 -7.39
CA GLY A 71 9.31 14.08 -8.56
C GLY A 71 9.39 14.84 -9.87
N LEU A 72 8.69 15.97 -9.99
CA LEU A 72 8.78 16.84 -11.17
C LEU A 72 10.19 17.41 -11.36
N ALA A 73 10.87 17.82 -10.28
CA ALA A 73 12.24 18.29 -10.34
C ALA A 73 13.20 17.18 -10.79
N LEU A 74 13.08 15.96 -10.25
CA LEU A 74 13.86 14.80 -10.67
C LEU A 74 13.65 14.47 -12.15
N MET A 75 12.41 14.53 -12.63
CA MET A 75 12.09 14.33 -14.05
C MET A 75 12.76 15.41 -14.92
N GLY A 76 12.75 16.67 -14.49
CA GLY A 76 13.43 17.78 -15.17
C GLY A 76 14.95 17.62 -15.20
N VAL A 77 15.56 17.24 -14.07
CA VAL A 77 17.00 16.93 -13.99
C VAL A 77 17.34 15.78 -14.93
N TYR A 78 16.57 14.70 -14.92
CA TYR A 78 16.78 13.58 -15.85
C TYR A 78 16.68 14.05 -17.31
N ALA A 79 15.71 14.89 -17.65
CA ALA A 79 15.57 15.43 -19.00
C ALA A 79 16.79 16.26 -19.43
N LEU A 80 17.29 17.15 -18.57
CA LEU A 80 18.48 17.96 -18.84
C LEU A 80 19.75 17.13 -18.97
N MET A 81 19.88 16.06 -18.18
CA MET A 81 21.04 15.19 -18.26
C MET A 81 20.97 14.32 -19.51
N SER A 82 19.79 13.74 -19.82
CA SER A 82 19.60 12.78 -20.92
C SER A 82 19.92 13.28 -22.34
N THR A 83 20.12 14.60 -22.55
CA THR A 83 20.38 15.18 -23.88
C THR A 83 21.77 14.85 -24.45
N GLU A 84 22.72 14.43 -23.62
CA GLU A 84 24.11 14.18 -24.05
C GLU A 84 24.51 12.69 -24.06
N TYR A 85 23.56 11.76 -23.89
CA TYR A 85 23.88 10.36 -23.59
C TYR A 85 23.80 9.38 -24.76
N ASP A 86 24.76 8.46 -24.75
CA ASP A 86 24.80 7.24 -25.55
C ASP A 86 23.92 6.14 -24.92
N SER A 87 23.24 5.34 -25.73
CA SER A 87 22.17 4.42 -25.32
C SER A 87 22.61 3.24 -24.44
N ASN A 88 23.92 3.08 -24.21
CA ASN A 88 24.50 1.91 -23.55
C ASN A 88 24.96 2.16 -22.10
N GLN A 89 24.68 3.33 -21.50
CA GLN A 89 25.09 3.65 -20.12
C GLN A 89 23.91 3.58 -19.14
N LYS A 90 24.04 2.74 -18.10
CA LYS A 90 23.14 2.71 -16.93
C LYS A 90 23.31 4.00 -16.12
N PHE A 91 22.39 4.96 -16.25
CA PHE A 91 22.53 6.26 -15.58
C PHE A 91 21.74 6.35 -14.28
N ALA A 92 20.43 6.09 -14.34
CA ALA A 92 19.53 6.26 -13.21
C ALA A 92 18.35 5.27 -13.26
N GLU A 93 18.62 4.04 -13.69
CA GLU A 93 17.58 3.00 -13.91
C GLU A 93 16.81 2.66 -12.62
N GLY A 94 17.47 2.78 -11.46
CA GLY A 94 16.87 2.66 -10.14
C GLY A 94 16.16 3.91 -9.62
N LEU A 95 16.19 5.05 -10.31
CA LEU A 95 15.55 6.30 -9.84
C LEU A 95 14.04 6.14 -9.65
N PRO A 96 13.27 5.57 -10.61
CA PRO A 96 11.84 5.35 -10.40
C PRO A 96 11.55 4.43 -9.22
N LEU A 97 12.43 3.46 -8.99
CA LEU A 97 12.31 2.52 -7.88
C LEU A 97 12.48 3.24 -6.53
N MET A 98 13.60 3.96 -6.37
CA MET A 98 13.93 4.70 -5.15
C MET A 98 12.92 5.81 -4.89
N PHE A 99 12.51 6.54 -5.93
CA PHE A 99 11.47 7.56 -5.81
C PHE A 99 10.12 6.95 -5.42
N GLY A 100 9.75 5.81 -6.03
CA GLY A 100 8.56 5.06 -5.66
C GLY A 100 8.51 4.71 -4.17
N MET A 101 9.62 4.25 -3.58
CA MET A 101 9.70 4.00 -2.14
C MET A 101 9.41 5.26 -1.31
N VAL A 102 9.97 6.41 -1.70
CA VAL A 102 9.71 7.70 -1.05
C VAL A 102 8.24 8.09 -1.15
N GLN A 103 7.60 7.86 -2.31
CA GLN A 103 6.19 8.16 -2.52
C GLN A 103 5.25 7.36 -1.60
N PHE A 104 5.67 6.18 -1.11
CA PHE A 104 4.86 5.38 -0.18
C PHE A 104 5.00 5.80 1.30
N ILE A 105 6.01 6.59 1.66
CA ILE A 105 6.24 7.06 3.04
C ILE A 105 5.01 7.76 3.66
N PRO A 106 4.34 8.72 2.99
CA PRO A 106 3.15 9.36 3.55
C PRO A 106 2.04 8.37 3.92
N PHE A 107 1.86 7.31 3.13
CA PHE A 107 0.85 6.27 3.37
C PHE A 107 1.23 5.39 4.55
N MET A 108 2.51 5.02 4.68
CA MET A 108 3.01 4.28 5.85
C MET A 108 2.83 5.09 7.14
N LEU A 109 3.15 6.39 7.12
CA LEU A 109 2.94 7.28 8.26
C LEU A 109 1.44 7.40 8.62
N LEU A 110 0.56 7.44 7.63
CA LEU A 110 -0.89 7.44 7.84
C LEU A 110 -1.35 6.14 8.53
N GLU A 111 -0.88 4.98 8.08
CA GLU A 111 -1.22 3.68 8.70
C GLU A 111 -0.74 3.58 10.15
N ILE A 112 0.49 4.03 10.43
CA ILE A 112 1.04 4.10 11.79
C ILE A 112 0.18 5.02 12.67
N SER A 113 -0.24 6.17 12.13
CA SER A 113 -1.11 7.10 12.84
C SER A 113 -2.49 6.50 13.14
N GLY A 114 -3.06 5.73 12.21
CA GLY A 114 -4.31 5.00 12.40
C GLY A 114 -4.19 3.95 13.51
N CYS A 115 -3.08 3.20 13.53
CA CYS A 115 -2.80 2.25 14.61
C CYS A 115 -2.71 2.94 15.98
N ARG A 116 -2.11 4.14 16.05
CA ARG A 116 -2.10 4.95 17.28
C ARG A 116 -3.51 5.40 17.67
N GLN A 117 -4.32 5.83 16.71
CA GLN A 117 -5.70 6.23 16.94
C GLN A 117 -6.53 5.08 17.54
N PHE A 118 -6.42 3.87 16.98
CA PHE A 118 -7.12 2.70 17.52
C PHE A 118 -6.70 2.37 18.95
N LYS A 119 -5.41 2.54 19.30
CA LYS A 119 -4.94 2.41 20.69
C LYS A 119 -5.61 3.42 21.62
N LEU A 120 -5.82 4.66 21.16
CA LEU A 120 -6.49 5.71 21.93
C LEU A 120 -7.99 5.42 22.10
N MET A 121 -8.68 5.01 21.03
CA MET A 121 -10.09 4.56 21.11
C MET A 121 -10.26 3.44 22.13
N ARG A 122 -9.34 2.47 22.15
CA ARG A 122 -9.37 1.38 23.13
C ARG A 122 -9.17 1.86 24.57
N LYS A 123 -8.32 2.86 24.80
CA LYS A 123 -8.12 3.47 26.13
C LYS A 123 -9.33 4.27 26.58
N ALA A 124 -10.01 4.93 25.65
CA ALA A 124 -11.23 5.69 25.92
C ALA A 124 -12.45 4.79 26.18
N ASN A 125 -12.44 3.57 25.66
CA ASN A 125 -13.56 2.63 25.81
C ASN A 125 -13.74 2.16 27.26
N ARG A 126 -14.92 2.45 27.83
CA ARG A 126 -15.33 2.06 29.19
C ARG A 126 -16.18 0.80 29.24
N ASN A 127 -16.52 0.21 28.10
CA ASN A 127 -17.37 -0.97 28.05
C ASN A 127 -16.70 -2.17 28.74
N THR A 128 -17.41 -2.76 29.70
CA THR A 128 -16.96 -3.94 30.46
C THR A 128 -17.26 -5.24 29.72
N SER A 129 -18.25 -5.24 28.82
CA SER A 129 -18.61 -6.39 27.99
C SER A 129 -17.94 -6.34 26.62
N ARG A 130 -17.47 -7.51 26.15
CA ARG A 130 -16.92 -7.68 24.80
C ARG A 130 -17.94 -8.41 23.94
N SER A 131 -18.37 -7.80 22.85
CA SER A 131 -19.12 -8.51 21.81
C SER A 131 -18.14 -9.05 20.76
N ALA A 132 -18.27 -10.34 20.45
CA ALA A 132 -17.53 -10.99 19.39
C ALA A 132 -18.54 -11.69 18.47
N GLY A 133 -18.29 -11.61 17.16
CA GLY A 133 -18.98 -12.49 16.22
C GLY A 133 -18.57 -13.94 16.51
N LEU A 134 -19.54 -14.85 16.54
CA LEU A 134 -19.32 -16.26 16.84
C LEU A 134 -18.72 -17.04 15.66
N ALA A 135 -18.68 -16.44 14.46
CA ALA A 135 -18.15 -17.10 13.27
C ALA A 135 -16.61 -17.17 13.32
N PRO A 136 -16.02 -18.37 13.14
CA PRO A 136 -14.57 -18.49 12.98
C PRO A 136 -14.14 -17.76 11.71
N ARG A 137 -12.98 -17.11 11.76
CA ARG A 137 -12.40 -16.37 10.63
C ARG A 137 -11.35 -17.26 9.97
N LYS A 138 -11.71 -17.98 8.91
CA LYS A 138 -10.78 -18.83 8.17
C LYS A 138 -10.21 -18.06 6.99
N LEU A 139 -8.98 -18.40 6.58
CA LEU A 139 -8.30 -17.73 5.47
C LEU A 139 -9.15 -17.73 4.19
N PHE A 140 -9.71 -18.89 3.84
CA PHE A 140 -10.45 -19.10 2.60
C PHE A 140 -11.88 -18.56 2.62
N ASP A 141 -12.33 -18.00 3.75
CA ASP A 141 -13.56 -17.19 3.78
C ASP A 141 -13.34 -15.80 3.18
N TYR A 142 -12.07 -15.37 3.03
CA TYR A 142 -11.68 -14.03 2.62
C TYR A 142 -10.90 -13.97 1.30
N VAL A 143 -10.16 -15.03 0.98
CA VAL A 143 -9.36 -15.10 -0.24
C VAL A 143 -9.50 -16.46 -0.89
N SER A 144 -9.57 -16.48 -2.22
CA SER A 144 -9.69 -17.74 -2.97
C SER A 144 -8.46 -18.64 -2.74
N PRO A 145 -8.64 -19.94 -2.46
CA PRO A 145 -7.54 -20.89 -2.39
C PRO A 145 -6.67 -20.87 -3.65
N ILE A 146 -7.29 -20.70 -4.82
CA ILE A 146 -6.58 -20.63 -6.10
C ILE A 146 -5.62 -19.44 -6.11
N ALA A 147 -6.03 -18.27 -5.63
CA ALA A 147 -5.17 -17.09 -5.59
C ALA A 147 -3.93 -17.30 -4.69
N VAL A 148 -4.11 -17.97 -3.54
CA VAL A 148 -3.00 -18.31 -2.63
C VAL A 148 -2.06 -19.34 -3.25
N ILE A 149 -2.60 -20.36 -3.91
CA ILE A 149 -1.78 -21.35 -4.62
C ILE A 149 -1.02 -20.67 -5.77
N SER A 150 -1.66 -19.80 -6.54
CA SER A 150 -1.03 -19.02 -7.61
C SER A 150 0.12 -18.14 -7.08
N SER A 151 -0.03 -17.48 -5.93
CA SER A 151 1.06 -16.71 -5.34
C SER A 151 2.25 -17.59 -4.94
N ILE A 152 2.00 -18.76 -4.36
CA ILE A 152 3.08 -19.71 -4.00
C ILE A 152 3.79 -20.21 -5.26
N VAL A 153 3.04 -20.60 -6.29
CA VAL A 153 3.59 -21.06 -7.56
C VAL A 153 4.44 -19.98 -8.22
N LEU A 154 3.99 -18.71 -8.21
CA LEU A 154 4.76 -17.60 -8.77
C LEU A 154 6.04 -17.30 -7.99
N VAL A 155 6.04 -17.43 -6.67
CA VAL A 155 7.26 -17.33 -5.85
C VAL A 155 8.26 -18.42 -6.24
N LEU A 156 7.80 -19.68 -6.35
CA LEU A 156 8.67 -20.78 -6.76
C LEU A 156 9.17 -20.60 -8.20
N ALA A 157 8.29 -20.16 -9.11
CA ALA A 157 8.64 -19.88 -10.49
C ALA A 157 9.72 -18.80 -10.60
N TYR A 158 9.61 -17.73 -9.81
CA TYR A 158 10.65 -16.70 -9.73
C TYR A 158 11.99 -17.28 -9.25
N ILE A 159 12.00 -18.01 -8.13
CA ILE A 159 13.25 -18.57 -7.58
C ILE A 159 13.92 -19.51 -8.60
N LEU A 160 13.13 -20.37 -9.25
CA LEU A 160 13.65 -21.29 -10.28
C LEU A 160 14.15 -20.54 -11.51
N PHE A 161 13.46 -19.50 -11.96
CA PHE A 161 13.88 -18.68 -13.09
C PHE A 161 15.20 -17.94 -12.77
N ASP A 162 15.30 -17.32 -11.59
CA ASP A 162 16.49 -16.58 -11.17
C ASP A 162 17.70 -17.51 -11.00
N LEU A 163 17.50 -18.72 -10.49
CA LEU A 163 18.55 -19.74 -10.47
C LEU A 163 18.94 -20.19 -11.87
N TYR A 164 17.97 -20.44 -12.75
CA TYR A 164 18.23 -20.87 -14.13
C TYR A 164 19.07 -19.87 -14.91
N VAL A 165 18.74 -18.56 -14.84
CA VAL A 165 19.51 -17.52 -15.54
C VAL A 165 20.91 -17.29 -14.97
N ASN A 166 21.18 -17.78 -13.76
CA ASN A 166 22.48 -17.75 -13.10
C ASN A 166 23.18 -19.13 -13.07
N ASP A 167 22.82 -20.05 -13.98
CA ASP A 167 23.40 -21.39 -14.08
C ASP A 167 23.36 -22.20 -12.77
N PHE A 168 22.33 -21.98 -11.95
CA PHE A 168 22.14 -22.55 -10.61
C PHE A 168 23.26 -22.23 -9.62
N ILE A 169 24.03 -21.17 -9.87
CA ILE A 169 25.07 -20.68 -8.96
C ILE A 169 24.46 -19.68 -7.98
N PHE A 170 24.64 -19.94 -6.68
CA PHE A 170 24.22 -19.00 -5.63
C PHE A 170 25.16 -17.81 -5.56
N THR A 171 24.80 -16.72 -6.24
CA THR A 171 25.51 -15.45 -6.17
C THR A 171 25.03 -14.61 -4.98
N HIS A 172 25.81 -13.58 -4.60
CA HIS A 172 25.42 -12.65 -3.55
C HIS A 172 24.10 -11.92 -3.85
N ASP A 173 23.89 -11.57 -5.13
CA ASP A 173 22.67 -10.91 -5.60
C ASP A 173 21.42 -11.79 -5.42
N ILE A 174 21.49 -13.06 -5.85
CA ILE A 174 20.41 -14.03 -5.64
C ILE A 174 20.09 -14.17 -4.15
N MET A 175 21.12 -14.25 -3.29
CA MET A 175 20.92 -14.36 -1.84
C MET A 175 20.19 -13.15 -1.26
N ILE A 176 20.52 -11.92 -1.70
CA ILE A 176 19.83 -10.70 -1.30
C ILE A 176 18.36 -10.75 -1.76
N LYS A 177 18.11 -11.11 -3.02
CA LYS A 177 16.76 -11.18 -3.59
C LYS A 177 15.89 -12.22 -2.87
N ILE A 178 16.41 -13.42 -2.62
CA ILE A 178 15.72 -14.48 -1.85
C ILE A 178 15.44 -14.02 -0.42
N LEU A 179 16.41 -13.39 0.26
CA LEU A 179 16.22 -12.88 1.61
C LEU A 179 15.14 -11.80 1.65
N ALA A 180 15.20 -10.82 0.75
CA ALA A 180 14.22 -9.74 0.64
C ALA A 180 12.82 -10.30 0.37
N LEU A 181 12.70 -11.24 -0.58
CA LEU A 181 11.45 -11.92 -0.89
C LEU A 181 10.88 -12.67 0.32
N SER A 182 11.75 -13.39 1.04
CA SER A 182 11.38 -14.14 2.24
C SER A 182 10.87 -13.22 3.35
N LEU A 183 11.53 -12.07 3.57
CA LEU A 183 11.12 -11.09 4.57
C LEU A 183 9.74 -10.48 4.24
N VAL A 184 9.49 -10.15 2.96
CA VAL A 184 8.18 -9.62 2.53
C VAL A 184 7.07 -10.67 2.72
N HIS A 185 7.32 -11.94 2.38
CA HIS A 185 6.33 -13.00 2.56
C HIS A 185 6.11 -13.33 4.04
N ALA A 186 7.16 -13.33 4.87
CA ALA A 186 7.04 -13.47 6.31
C ALA A 186 6.19 -12.34 6.91
N LEU A 187 6.37 -11.10 6.42
CA LEU A 187 5.53 -9.96 6.80
C LEU A 187 4.06 -10.19 6.40
N PHE A 188 3.78 -10.61 5.16
CA PHE A 188 2.40 -10.88 4.71
C PHE A 188 1.74 -12.01 5.49
N ILE A 189 2.46 -13.08 5.80
CA ILE A 189 1.96 -14.17 6.66
C ILE A 189 1.68 -13.65 8.06
N GLY A 190 2.60 -12.88 8.65
CA GLY A 190 2.42 -12.28 9.98
C GLY A 190 1.21 -11.35 10.04
N LEU A 191 1.02 -10.49 9.03
CA LEU A 191 -0.15 -9.62 8.90
C LEU A 191 -1.42 -10.43 8.68
N THR A 192 -1.39 -11.50 7.90
CA THR A 192 -2.54 -12.40 7.70
C THR A 192 -2.98 -13.02 9.02
N ILE A 193 -2.03 -13.57 9.79
CA ILE A 193 -2.29 -14.11 11.13
C ILE A 193 -2.86 -13.02 12.04
N TRP A 194 -2.28 -11.82 12.02
CA TRP A 194 -2.79 -10.67 12.79
C TRP A 194 -4.23 -10.32 12.41
N HIS A 195 -4.58 -10.28 11.13
CA HIS A 195 -5.94 -9.95 10.69
C HIS A 195 -6.95 -11.03 11.10
N LEU A 196 -6.60 -12.32 10.95
CA LEU A 196 -7.48 -13.45 11.25
C LEU A 196 -7.64 -13.73 12.75
N THR A 197 -6.58 -13.59 13.53
CA THR A 197 -6.56 -13.99 14.96
C THR A 197 -6.48 -12.80 15.90
N GLY A 198 -6.01 -11.65 15.41
CA GLY A 198 -5.75 -10.47 16.25
C GLY A 198 -7.00 -9.89 16.88
N LYS A 199 -6.76 -9.14 17.96
CA LYS A 199 -7.79 -8.40 18.70
C LYS A 199 -8.33 -7.27 17.82
N ARG A 200 -9.63 -6.94 17.97
CA ARG A 200 -10.23 -5.80 17.27
C ARG A 200 -9.48 -4.52 17.68
N LEU A 201 -8.97 -3.78 16.69
CA LEU A 201 -8.17 -2.58 16.94
C LEU A 201 -9.07 -1.45 17.47
N ASP A 202 -10.09 -1.12 16.71
CA ASP A 202 -11.18 -0.24 17.10
C ASP A 202 -12.22 -1.01 17.95
N PRO A 203 -12.48 -0.66 19.21
CA PRO A 203 -13.45 -1.38 20.03
C PRO A 203 -14.90 -1.27 19.53
N TYR A 204 -15.26 -0.21 18.80
CA TYR A 204 -16.63 0.11 18.38
C TYR A 204 -16.96 -0.41 16.98
N GLN A 205 -15.95 -0.63 16.13
CA GLN A 205 -16.12 -1.06 14.73
C GLN A 205 -17.10 -2.23 14.58
N ALA A 206 -18.05 -2.10 13.66
CA ALA A 206 -19.01 -3.15 13.36
C ALA A 206 -18.33 -4.45 12.87
N VAL A 207 -18.94 -5.62 13.13
CA VAL A 207 -18.40 -6.93 12.70
C VAL A 207 -18.26 -7.00 11.17
N LYS A 208 -19.26 -6.50 10.44
CA LYS A 208 -19.29 -6.47 8.98
C LYS A 208 -18.15 -5.63 8.41
N ASP A 209 -17.97 -4.41 8.91
CA ASP A 209 -16.92 -3.48 8.46
C ASP A 209 -15.53 -4.06 8.69
N ARG A 210 -15.33 -4.70 9.86
CA ARG A 210 -14.09 -5.42 10.16
C ARG A 210 -13.85 -6.57 9.18
N SER A 211 -14.89 -7.34 8.89
CA SER A 211 -14.81 -8.47 7.96
C SER A 211 -14.41 -8.00 6.56
N GLN A 212 -15.04 -6.93 6.06
CA GLN A 212 -14.74 -6.33 4.77
C GLN A 212 -13.32 -5.76 4.71
N GLN A 213 -12.84 -5.14 5.79
CA GLN A 213 -11.45 -4.67 5.88
C GLN A 213 -10.47 -5.84 5.86
N THR A 214 -10.73 -6.91 6.61
CA THR A 214 -9.91 -8.14 6.58
C THR A 214 -9.90 -8.75 5.18
N GLU A 215 -11.05 -8.85 4.52
CA GLU A 215 -11.17 -9.38 3.17
C GLU A 215 -10.27 -8.61 2.19
N PHE A 216 -10.42 -7.29 2.17
CA PHE A 216 -9.63 -6.42 1.32
C PHE A 216 -8.12 -6.56 1.59
N SER A 217 -7.72 -6.51 2.87
CA SER A 217 -6.31 -6.65 3.26
C SER A 217 -5.70 -7.95 2.75
N LEU A 218 -6.38 -9.09 2.93
CA LEU A 218 -5.88 -10.40 2.52
C LEU A 218 -5.81 -10.54 0.99
N GLN A 219 -6.86 -10.10 0.28
CA GLN A 219 -6.87 -10.10 -1.19
C GLN A 219 -5.77 -9.20 -1.76
N SER A 220 -5.54 -8.02 -1.16
CA SER A 220 -4.48 -7.11 -1.56
C SER A 220 -3.09 -7.72 -1.32
N MET A 221 -2.85 -8.38 -0.17
CA MET A 221 -1.55 -9.01 0.11
C MET A 221 -1.23 -10.13 -0.88
N VAL A 222 -2.20 -11.01 -1.18
CA VAL A 222 -2.01 -12.08 -2.17
C VAL A 222 -1.77 -11.50 -3.58
N SER A 223 -2.51 -10.46 -3.96
CA SER A 223 -2.33 -9.80 -5.27
C SER A 223 -0.96 -9.12 -5.39
N VAL A 224 -0.51 -8.43 -4.34
CA VAL A 224 0.82 -7.80 -4.30
C VAL A 224 1.93 -8.85 -4.28
N SER A 225 1.75 -9.98 -3.59
CA SER A 225 2.69 -11.11 -3.60
C SER A 225 2.89 -11.66 -5.02
N MET A 226 1.79 -11.97 -5.73
CA MET A 226 1.86 -12.43 -7.13
C MET A 226 2.59 -11.43 -8.02
N PHE A 227 2.25 -10.14 -7.88
CA PHE A 227 2.83 -9.10 -8.72
C PHE A 227 4.30 -8.82 -8.38
N LEU A 228 4.71 -8.94 -7.12
CA LEU A 228 6.12 -8.86 -6.72
C LEU A 228 6.94 -9.98 -7.40
N SER A 229 6.44 -11.21 -7.43
CA SER A 229 7.13 -12.31 -8.12
C SER A 229 7.26 -12.04 -9.63
N LEU A 230 6.20 -11.56 -10.28
CA LEU A 230 6.23 -11.19 -11.69
C LEU A 230 7.22 -10.05 -11.97
N PHE A 231 7.25 -9.04 -11.10
CA PHE A 231 8.21 -7.94 -11.18
C PHE A 231 9.65 -8.44 -11.06
N LEU A 232 9.94 -9.33 -10.12
CA LEU A 232 11.29 -9.87 -9.96
C LEU A 232 11.70 -10.74 -11.15
N ILE A 233 10.79 -11.56 -11.70
CA ILE A 233 11.03 -12.29 -12.96
C ILE A 233 11.38 -11.31 -14.09
N ALA A 234 10.60 -10.24 -14.24
CA ALA A 234 10.82 -9.25 -15.29
C ALA A 234 12.17 -8.52 -15.13
N ASN A 235 12.57 -8.18 -13.90
CA ASN A 235 13.89 -7.59 -13.64
C ASN A 235 15.03 -8.56 -13.95
N SER A 236 14.96 -9.80 -13.47
CA SER A 236 15.98 -10.81 -13.78
C SER A 236 16.08 -11.07 -15.29
N ALA A 237 14.96 -11.04 -16.03
CA ALA A 237 14.96 -11.15 -17.48
C ALA A 237 15.61 -9.93 -18.15
N VAL A 238 15.33 -8.72 -17.66
CA VAL A 238 15.98 -7.49 -18.16
C VAL A 238 17.49 -7.56 -17.98
N ASP A 239 17.96 -7.99 -16.82
CA ASP A 239 19.39 -8.15 -16.56
C ASP A 239 20.01 -9.22 -17.47
N PHE A 240 19.38 -10.39 -17.58
CA PHE A 240 19.87 -11.51 -18.40
C PHE A 240 19.95 -11.16 -19.89
N TYR A 241 18.93 -10.50 -20.43
CA TYR A 241 18.88 -10.09 -21.84
C TYR A 241 19.52 -8.72 -22.12
N GLN A 242 20.13 -8.08 -21.10
CA GLN A 242 20.79 -6.77 -21.20
C GLN A 242 19.84 -5.65 -21.68
N LEU A 243 18.58 -5.69 -21.27
CA LEU A 243 17.53 -4.76 -21.68
C LEU A 243 17.38 -3.59 -20.69
N GLY A 244 18.49 -2.98 -20.24
CA GLY A 244 18.50 -1.97 -19.16
C GLY A 244 17.51 -0.82 -19.35
N TYR A 245 17.24 -0.43 -20.61
CA TYR A 245 16.22 0.56 -20.95
C TYR A 245 14.78 0.20 -20.49
N LEU A 246 14.47 -1.09 -20.32
CA LEU A 246 13.18 -1.57 -19.79
C LEU A 246 13.12 -1.51 -18.26
N GLU A 247 14.26 -1.50 -17.55
CA GLU A 247 14.32 -1.49 -16.09
C GLU A 247 13.53 -0.29 -15.53
N ILE A 248 13.74 0.88 -16.13
CA ILE A 248 13.03 2.12 -15.81
C ILE A 248 11.50 1.97 -15.97
N ILE A 249 11.07 1.36 -17.08
CA ILE A 249 9.65 1.17 -17.41
C ILE A 249 9.01 0.21 -16.40
N ILE A 250 9.67 -0.92 -16.14
CA ILE A 250 9.19 -1.95 -15.21
C ILE A 250 9.10 -1.38 -13.79
N ASN A 251 10.11 -0.63 -13.35
CA ASN A 251 10.12 0.02 -12.04
C ASN A 251 8.95 1.00 -11.87
N SER A 252 8.63 1.80 -12.89
CA SER A 252 7.49 2.72 -12.84
C SER A 252 6.14 2.03 -12.88
N ILE A 253 5.99 0.99 -13.71
CA ILE A 253 4.76 0.20 -13.76
C ILE A 253 4.53 -0.50 -12.42
N TYR A 254 5.60 -1.00 -11.81
CA TYR A 254 5.53 -1.73 -10.55
C TYR A 254 4.85 -0.94 -9.44
N PHE A 255 5.33 0.27 -9.17
CA PHE A 255 4.75 1.11 -8.11
C PHE A 255 3.33 1.57 -8.43
N GLN A 256 3.01 1.80 -9.71
CA GLN A 256 1.64 2.15 -10.11
C GLN A 256 0.66 1.01 -9.87
N VAL A 257 1.04 -0.23 -10.21
CA VAL A 257 0.19 -1.41 -9.97
C VAL A 257 0.02 -1.67 -8.47
N ILE A 258 1.08 -1.54 -7.66
CA ILE A 258 0.94 -1.67 -6.20
C ILE A 258 0.04 -0.58 -5.63
N ALA A 259 0.20 0.67 -6.06
CA ALA A 259 -0.65 1.76 -5.62
C ALA A 259 -2.12 1.52 -6.02
N PHE A 260 -2.34 0.97 -7.23
CA PHE A 260 -3.67 0.63 -7.73
C PHE A 260 -4.33 -0.50 -6.94
N LEU A 261 -3.64 -1.62 -6.74
CA LEU A 261 -4.15 -2.77 -6.01
C LEU A 261 -4.33 -2.47 -4.51
N GLY A 262 -3.40 -1.73 -3.92
CA GLY A 262 -3.44 -1.33 -2.52
C GLY A 262 -4.36 -0.12 -2.28
N ILE A 263 -3.89 1.09 -2.57
CA ILE A 263 -4.61 2.32 -2.23
C ILE A 263 -5.89 2.47 -3.05
N GLY A 264 -5.82 2.22 -4.36
CA GLY A 264 -6.99 2.27 -5.24
C GLY A 264 -8.06 1.25 -4.87
N GLY A 265 -7.65 0.01 -4.64
CA GLY A 265 -8.52 -1.06 -4.14
C GLY A 265 -9.18 -0.70 -2.81
N MET A 266 -8.42 -0.16 -1.85
CA MET A 266 -8.93 0.25 -0.55
C MET A 266 -10.00 1.35 -0.66
N LEU A 267 -9.74 2.37 -1.48
CA LEU A 267 -10.67 3.47 -1.71
C LEU A 267 -11.96 3.02 -2.40
N LYS A 268 -11.88 2.03 -3.29
CA LYS A 268 -13.03 1.46 -4.01
C LYS A 268 -13.87 0.54 -3.13
N THR A 269 -13.23 -0.31 -2.32
CA THR A 269 -13.92 -1.33 -1.52
C THR A 269 -14.47 -0.73 -0.23
N ILE A 270 -13.68 0.05 0.50
CA ILE A 270 -14.06 0.61 1.80
C ILE A 270 -14.62 2.03 1.60
N ARG A 271 -15.80 2.13 0.98
CA ARG A 271 -16.48 3.42 0.77
C ARG A 271 -17.08 3.94 2.07
N LEU A 272 -17.03 5.26 2.28
CA LEU A 272 -17.60 5.90 3.48
C LEU A 272 -19.08 5.56 3.69
N ASP A 273 -19.86 5.55 2.61
CA ASP A 273 -21.30 5.33 2.70
C ASP A 273 -21.67 3.87 3.07
N ASN A 274 -20.70 2.94 3.04
CA ASN A 274 -20.90 1.53 3.40
C ASN A 274 -20.48 1.20 4.83
N ILE A 275 -19.81 2.12 5.53
CA ILE A 275 -19.34 1.92 6.91
C ILE A 275 -20.49 2.26 7.87
N ASN A 276 -20.70 1.40 8.86
CA ASN A 276 -21.69 1.67 9.89
C ASN A 276 -21.11 2.65 10.93
N PHE A 277 -21.38 3.94 10.77
CA PHE A 277 -20.95 4.95 11.72
C PHE A 277 -21.83 5.05 12.98
N ASP A 278 -23.01 4.42 13.03
CA ASP A 278 -23.91 4.52 14.18
C ASP A 278 -23.31 3.93 15.46
N VAL A 279 -22.36 2.99 15.33
CA VAL A 279 -21.63 2.41 16.46
C VAL A 279 -20.78 3.44 17.23
N TYR A 280 -20.51 4.61 16.63
CA TYR A 280 -19.73 5.68 17.24
C TYR A 280 -20.58 6.77 17.90
N LYS A 281 -21.91 6.70 17.80
CA LYS A 281 -22.80 7.63 18.50
C LYS A 281 -22.65 7.50 20.01
N ALA A 282 -22.96 8.59 20.73
CA ALA A 282 -23.07 8.54 22.18
C ALA A 282 -24.03 7.41 22.59
N ASP A 283 -23.74 6.74 23.71
CA ASP A 283 -24.72 5.82 24.28
C ASP A 283 -25.96 6.64 24.63
N LYS A 284 -27.13 6.23 24.15
CA LYS A 284 -28.38 6.82 24.63
C LYS A 284 -28.41 6.55 26.13
N SER A 285 -28.30 7.59 26.94
CA SER A 285 -28.59 7.48 28.37
C SER A 285 -29.98 6.90 28.48
N VAL A 286 -30.08 5.68 29.01
CA VAL A 286 -31.34 5.18 29.53
C VAL A 286 -31.65 6.10 30.71
N VAL A 287 -32.46 7.12 30.45
CA VAL A 287 -33.11 7.92 31.48
C VAL A 287 -34.28 7.12 32.00
#